data_AF-A0A4Q2AYQ1-F1
#
_entry.id   AF-A0A4Q2AYQ1-F1
#
_cell.length_a   1.000
_cell.length_b   1.000
_cell.length_c   1.000
_cell.angle_alpha   90.00
_cell.angle_beta   90.00
_cell.angle_gamma   90.00
#
_symmetry.space_group_name_H-M   'P 1'
#
loop_
_entity.id
_entity.type
_entity.pdbx_description
1 polymer ?
#
loop_
_entity_poly.entity_id
_entity_poly.type
_entity_poly.pdbx_seq_one_letter_code
_entity_poly.pdbx_strand_id
1 'polypeptide(L)' 'MCKKLKKLLKNKEITVYKLGKITGISDSTLRRYMYGSEPSFKNMCKIADALDVSLDYFRKDKY' A
#
# COMPACT_ATOMS: atom_id res chain seq x y z
N MET A 1 3.59 -8.36 2.22
CA MET A 1 3.19 -7.01 1.79
C MET A 1 3.70 -5.88 2.69
N CYS A 2 3.46 -5.91 4.01
CA CYS A 2 3.63 -4.76 4.90
C CYS A 2 5.02 -4.08 4.87
N LYS A 3 6.11 -4.87 4.81
CA LYS A 3 7.48 -4.33 4.71
C LYS A 3 7.71 -3.53 3.42
N LYS A 4 7.21 -4.04 2.29
CA LYS A 4 7.30 -3.38 0.97
C LYS A 4 6.51 -2.07 0.95
N LEU A 5 5.30 -2.08 1.50
CA LEU A 5 4.45 -0.88 1.59
C LEU A 5 5.09 0.22 2.45
N LYS A 6 5.61 -0.12 3.65
CA LYS A 6 6.32 0.85 4.50
C LYS A 6 7.55 1.44 3.82
N LYS A 7 8.30 0.62 3.07
CA LYS A 7 9.47 1.08 2.31
C LYS A 7 9.06 2.04 1.20
N LEU A 8 7.99 1.76 0.46
CA LEU A 8 7.48 2.67 -0.57
C LEU A 8 7.00 4.00 0.01
N LEU A 9 6.28 3.97 1.14
CA LEU A 9 5.84 5.18 1.81
C LEU A 9 7.01 6.05 2.25
N LYS A 10 8.07 5.44 2.79
CA LYS A 10 9.30 6.14 3.15
C LYS A 10 10.03 6.69 1.91
N ASN A 11 10.17 5.88 0.86
CA ASN A 11 10.88 6.27 -0.36
C ASN A 11 10.17 7.39 -1.13
N LYS A 12 8.83 7.43 -1.12
CA LYS A 12 8.03 8.46 -1.79
C LYS A 12 7.67 9.63 -0.87
N GLU A 13 8.14 9.61 0.38
CA GLU A 13 7.79 10.60 1.41
C GLU A 13 6.26 10.82 1.55
N ILE A 14 5.50 9.74 1.36
CA ILE A 14 4.05 9.73 1.47
C ILE A 14 3.68 9.23 2.86
N THR A 15 2.93 10.05 3.59
CA THR A 15 2.33 9.64 4.86
C THR A 15 1.11 8.75 4.63
N VAL A 16 0.75 7.92 5.63
CA VAL A 16 -0.47 7.09 5.59
C VAL A 16 -1.71 7.95 5.35
N TYR A 17 -1.74 9.14 5.95
CA TYR A 17 -2.79 10.13 5.75
C TYR A 17 -2.90 10.56 4.28
N LYS A 18 -1.77 10.92 3.66
CA LYS A 18 -1.72 11.31 2.24
C LYS A 18 -2.11 10.14 1.34
N LEU A 19 -1.64 8.92 1.65
CA LEU A 19 -2.06 7.71 0.95
C LEU A 19 -3.57 7.50 1.06
N GLY A 20 -4.17 7.71 2.22
CA GLY A 20 -5.62 7.59 2.42
C GLY A 20 -6.42 8.60 1.61
N LYS A 21 -5.92 9.84 1.52
CA LYS A 21 -6.52 10.89 0.67
C LYS A 21 -6.46 10.54 -0.82
N ILE A 22 -5.34 10.00 -1.31
CA ILE A 22 -5.17 9.64 -2.73
C ILE A 22 -5.97 8.38 -3.09
N THR A 23 -5.90 7.34 -2.25
CA THR A 23 -6.55 6.05 -2.52
C THR A 23 -8.06 6.03 -2.19
N GLY A 24 -8.50 7.00 -1.37
CA GLY A 24 -9.84 7.00 -0.76
C GLY A 24 -10.01 5.90 0.29
N ILE A 25 -8.92 5.33 0.81
CA ILE A 25 -8.94 4.31 1.87
C ILE A 25 -8.75 5.00 3.22
N SER A 26 -9.50 4.58 4.23
CA SER A 26 -9.35 5.15 5.57
C SER A 26 -7.95 4.88 6.15
N ASP A 27 -7.42 5.84 6.93
CA ASP A 27 -6.12 5.71 7.59
C ASP A 27 -6.07 4.45 8.48
N SER A 28 -7.17 4.14 9.18
CA SER A 28 -7.33 2.94 10.00
C SER A 28 -7.16 1.66 9.18
N THR A 29 -7.76 1.59 7.99
CA THR A 29 -7.63 0.45 7.08
C THR A 29 -6.20 0.31 6.56
N LEU A 30 -5.57 1.42 6.16
CA LEU A 30 -4.18 1.43 5.71
C LEU A 30 -3.21 0.99 6.82
N ARG A 31 -3.42 1.45 8.06
CA ARG A 31 -2.67 0.97 9.23
C ARG A 31 -2.84 -0.53 9.40
N ARG A 32 -4.05 -1.08 9.31
CA ARG A 32 -4.28 -2.53 9.34
C ARG A 32 -3.43 -3.26 8.30
N TYR A 33 -3.33 -2.71 7.08
CA TYR A 33 -2.47 -3.28 6.04
C TYR A 33 -0.98 -3.21 6.36
N MET A 34 -0.56 -2.20 7.13
CA MET A 34 0.82 -2.10 7.62
C MET A 34 1.14 -3.05 8.78
N TYR A 35 0.13 -3.53 9.51
CA TYR A 35 0.28 -4.42 10.66
C TYR A 35 0.05 -5.89 10.35
N GLY A 36 -0.38 -6.25 9.15
CA GLY A 36 -0.48 -7.66 8.71
C GLY A 36 -1.76 -8.02 7.98
N SER A 37 -2.76 -7.14 7.92
CA SER A 37 -3.94 -7.39 7.09
C SER A 37 -3.59 -7.32 5.61
N GLU A 38 -4.19 -8.17 4.79
CA GLU A 38 -4.08 -8.07 3.34
C GLU A 38 -5.22 -7.20 2.79
N PRO A 39 -4.92 -6.22 1.91
CA PRO A 39 -5.95 -5.52 1.15
C PRO A 39 -6.61 -6.46 0.15
N SER A 40 -7.85 -6.15 -0.18
CA SER A 40 -8.50 -6.73 -1.35
C SER A 40 -7.77 -6.30 -2.62
N PHE A 41 -7.93 -7.07 -3.71
CA PHE A 41 -7.35 -6.75 -5.02
C PHE A 41 -7.64 -5.30 -5.44
N LYS A 42 -8.89 -4.84 -5.27
CA LYS A 42 -9.30 -3.44 -5.56
C LYS A 42 -8.50 -2.39 -4.77
N ASN A 43 -8.29 -2.63 -3.47
CA ASN A 43 -7.52 -1.71 -2.63
C ASN A 43 -6.02 -1.80 -2.95
N MET A 44 -5.53 -2.98 -3.31
CA MET A 44 -4.17 -3.16 -3.78
C MET A 44 -3.91 -2.36 -5.07
N CYS A 45 -4.83 -2.41 -6.05
CA CYS A 45 -4.74 -1.60 -7.27
C CYS A 45 -4.65 -0.12 -6.94
N LYS A 46 -5.58 0.39 -6.12
CA LYS A 46 -5.57 1.79 -5.69
C LYS A 46 -4.25 2.21 -5.03
N ILE A 47 -3.70 1.36 -4.16
CA ILE A 47 -2.42 1.63 -3.50
C ILE A 47 -1.27 1.62 -4.50
N ALA A 48 -1.28 0.69 -5.45
CA ALA A 48 -0.29 0.58 -6.52
C ALA A 48 -0.33 1.81 -7.45
N ASP A 49 -1.52 2.21 -7.89
CA ASP A 49 -1.75 3.42 -8.70
C ASP A 49 -1.33 4.69 -7.93
N ALA A 50 -1.74 4.83 -6.66
CA ALA A 50 -1.40 5.99 -5.84
C ALA A 50 0.10 6.11 -5.54
N LEU A 51 0.79 4.97 -5.48
CA LEU A 51 2.22 4.90 -5.29
C LEU A 51 2.97 4.82 -6.61
N ASP A 52 2.31 4.87 -7.78
CA ASP A 52 2.91 4.73 -9.10
C ASP A 52 3.92 3.56 -9.14
N VAL A 53 3.43 2.37 -8.76
CA VAL A 53 4.17 1.11 -8.77
C VAL A 53 3.30 0.01 -9.36
N SER A 54 3.92 -0.98 -9.98
CA SER A 54 3.18 -2.18 -10.43
C SER A 54 2.67 -3.00 -9.24
N LEU A 55 1.47 -3.56 -9.37
CA LEU A 55 0.92 -4.57 -8.44
C LEU A 55 1.88 -5.73 -8.19
N ASP A 56 2.69 -6.07 -9.19
CA ASP A 56 3.67 -7.14 -9.12
C ASP A 56 4.73 -6.87 -8.05
N TYR A 57 5.03 -5.60 -7.77
CA TYR A 57 5.91 -5.21 -6.67
C TYR A 57 5.42 -5.78 -5.33
N PHE A 58 4.11 -5.90 -5.12
CA PHE A 58 3.54 -6.44 -3.89
C PHE A 58 3.44 -7.96 -3.85
N ARG A 59 3.53 -8.64 -5.01
CA ARG A 59 3.64 -10.11 -5.04
C ARG A 59 4.93 -10.52 -4.33
N LYS A 60 4.84 -11.55 -3.50
CA LYS A 60 6.04 -12.25 -3.02
C LYS A 60 6.54 -13.04 -4.23
N ASP A 61 7.82 -12.90 -4.55
CA ASP A 61 8.53 -13.80 -5.45
C ASP A 61 8.12 -15.23 -5.10
N LYS A 62 7.44 -15.89 -6.04
CA LYS A 62 7.33 -17.34 -6.04
C LYS A 62 8.60 -17.84 -6.71
N TYR A 63 9.54 -18.32 -5.90
CA TYR A 63 10.45 -19.39 -6.28
C TYR A 63 10.48 -20.39 -5.13
#